data_AF-A0A1A8ILD0-F1
#
_entry.id   AF-A0A1A8ILD0-F1
#
_cell.length_a   1.000
_cell.length_b   1.000
_cell.length_c   1.000
_cell.angle_alpha   90.00
_cell.angle_beta   90.00
_cell.angle_gamma   90.00
#
_symmetry.space_group_name_H-M   'P 1'
#
loop_
_entity.id
_entity.type
_entity.pdbx_description
1 polymer ?
#
loop_
_entity_poly.entity_id
_entity_poly.type
_entity_poly.pdbx_seq_one_letter_code
_entity_poly.pdbx_strand_id
1 'polypeptide(L)'
;MQDRRALQRVIRSAEHTIRSELPDLHSIYSRRCWTKAGKIVKDLSHPNNRLFSLLRSGKRFRSLKTNTERLRRSFFPQAIRSLNHTTT
;
A
#
# COMPACT_ATOMS: atom_id res chain seq x y z
N MET A 1 0.80 8.87 -15.40
CA MET A 1 0.80 10.17 -14.67
C MET A 1 -0.50 10.94 -14.88
N GLN A 2 -1.10 10.86 -16.08
CA GLN A 2 -2.38 11.48 -16.40
C GLN A 2 -3.51 10.99 -15.48
N ASP A 3 -3.59 9.68 -15.21
CA ASP A 3 -4.64 9.10 -14.35
C ASP A 3 -4.61 9.64 -12.92
N ARG A 4 -3.42 9.80 -12.33
CA ARG A 4 -3.29 10.36 -10.97
C ARG A 4 -3.85 11.78 -10.88
N ARG A 5 -3.61 12.59 -11.92
CA ARG A 5 -4.15 13.95 -12.00
C ARG A 5 -5.66 13.94 -12.20
N ALA A 6 -6.19 13.02 -12.99
CA ALA A 6 -7.63 12.83 -13.15
C ALA A 6 -8.30 12.45 -11.82
N LEU A 7 -7.75 11.47 -11.09
CA LEU A 7 -8.24 11.08 -9.77
C LEU A 7 -8.19 12.23 -8.76
N GLN A 8 -7.13 13.03 -8.76
CA GLN A 8 -7.04 14.21 -7.89
C GLN A 8 -8.10 15.27 -8.23
N ARG A 9 -8.52 15.40 -9.50
CA ARG A 9 -9.62 16.29 -9.87
C ARG A 9 -10.94 15.80 -9.31
N VAL A 10 -11.20 14.49 -9.38
CA VAL A 10 -12.41 13.88 -8.77
C VAL A 10 -12.47 14.15 -7.27
N ILE A 11 -11.35 13.97 -6.55
CA ILE A 11 -11.28 14.27 -5.11
C ILE A 11 -11.63 15.74 -4.86
N ARG A 12 -11.01 16.67 -5.57
CA ARG A 12 -11.27 18.12 -5.41
C ARG A 12 -12.70 18.52 -5.71
N SER A 13 -13.30 17.94 -6.75
CA SER A 13 -14.72 18.17 -7.05
C SER A 13 -15.62 17.68 -5.92
N ALA A 14 -15.33 16.50 -5.35
CA ALA A 14 -16.08 15.97 -4.23
C ALA A 14 -15.93 16.83 -2.96
N GLU A 15 -14.71 17.27 -2.63
CA GLU A 15 -14.44 18.20 -1.51
C GLU A 15 -15.27 19.48 -1.62
N HIS A 16 -15.33 20.07 -2.82
CA HIS A 16 -16.12 21.27 -3.08
C HIS A 16 -17.62 21.04 -2.89
N THR A 17 -18.15 19.88 -3.31
CA THR A 17 -19.56 19.55 -3.16
C THR A 17 -19.95 19.31 -1.71
N ILE A 18 -19.14 18.58 -0.94
CA ILE A 18 -19.45 18.22 0.46
C ILE A 18 -19.01 19.29 1.46
N ARG A 19 -18.24 20.31 1.02
CA ARG A 19 -17.67 21.38 1.85
C ARG A 19 -16.82 20.85 3.01
N SER A 20 -16.08 19.78 2.77
CA SER A 20 -15.21 19.11 3.75
C SER A 20 -13.97 18.55 3.06
N GLU A 21 -12.86 18.48 3.79
CA GLU A 21 -11.60 17.92 3.30
C GLU A 21 -11.72 16.41 3.14
N LEU A 22 -11.23 15.90 2.01
CA LEU A 22 -11.17 14.46 1.75
C LEU A 22 -9.74 13.96 1.94
N PRO A 23 -9.58 12.68 2.31
CA PRO A 23 -8.26 12.09 2.39
C PRO A 23 -7.57 12.12 1.02
N ASP A 24 -6.30 12.48 1.01
CA ASP A 24 -5.50 12.54 -0.20
C ASP A 24 -5.38 11.16 -0.87
N LEU A 25 -5.12 11.15 -2.17
CA LEU A 25 -5.04 9.90 -2.94
C LEU A 25 -3.97 8.94 -2.40
N HIS A 26 -2.87 9.46 -1.87
CA HIS A 26 -1.79 8.66 -1.31
C HIS A 26 -2.18 8.05 0.04
N SER A 27 -2.82 8.78 0.95
CA SER A 27 -3.32 8.19 2.21
C SER A 27 -4.38 7.12 1.97
N ILE A 28 -5.31 7.33 1.02
CA ILE A 28 -6.28 6.30 0.63
C ILE A 28 -5.57 5.04 0.15
N TYR A 29 -4.60 5.20 -0.76
CA TYR A 29 -3.81 4.08 -1.28
C TYR A 29 -3.06 3.36 -0.15
N SER A 30 -2.35 4.10 0.70
CA SER A 30 -1.56 3.55 1.80
C SER A 30 -2.42 2.80 2.81
N ARG A 31 -3.57 3.36 3.20
CA ARG A 31 -4.53 2.70 4.11
C ARG A 31 -5.07 1.40 3.51
N ARG A 32 -5.45 1.40 2.22
CA ARG A 32 -5.92 0.19 1.53
C ARG A 32 -4.82 -0.87 1.43
N CYS A 33 -3.61 -0.44 1.07
CA CYS A 33 -2.45 -1.31 0.95
C CYS A 33 -2.15 -1.99 2.29
N TRP A 34 -2.07 -1.21 3.38
CA TRP A 34 -1.81 -1.69 4.73
C TRP A 34 -2.90 -2.66 5.21
N THR A 35 -4.17 -2.31 5.04
CA THR A 35 -5.30 -3.16 5.46
C THR A 35 -5.27 -4.51 4.73
N LYS A 36 -5.02 -4.51 3.42
CA LYS A 36 -4.95 -5.73 2.63
C LYS A 36 -3.73 -6.57 3.00
N ALA A 37 -2.57 -5.94 3.18
CA ALA A 37 -1.35 -6.62 3.60
C ALA A 37 -1.51 -7.26 4.98
N GLY A 38 -2.08 -6.53 5.95
CA GLY A 38 -2.35 -7.05 7.28
C GLY A 38 -3.29 -8.26 7.28
N LYS A 39 -4.32 -8.28 6.41
CA LYS A 39 -5.18 -9.45 6.24
C LYS A 39 -4.40 -10.67 5.73
N ILE A 40 -3.56 -10.48 4.71
CA ILE A 40 -2.74 -11.56 4.14
C ILE A 40 -1.73 -12.09 5.16
N VAL A 41 -1.09 -11.20 5.92
CA VAL A 41 -0.12 -11.59 6.97
C VAL A 41 -0.77 -12.45 8.05
N LYS A 42 -2.00 -12.10 8.46
CA LYS A 42 -2.75 -12.83 9.48
C LYS A 42 -3.31 -14.17 8.97
N ASP A 43 -3.60 -14.27 7.68
CA ASP A 43 -4.12 -15.49 7.06
C ASP A 43 -2.98 -16.40 6.59
N LEU A 44 -2.70 -17.44 7.38
CA LEU A 44 -1.67 -18.44 7.06
C LEU A 44 -2.04 -19.35 5.88
N SER A 45 -3.33 -19.46 5.54
CA SER A 45 -3.79 -20.27 4.40
C SER A 45 -3.61 -19.54 3.07
N HIS A 46 -3.37 -18.23 3.10
CA HIS A 46 -3.24 -17.42 1.91
C HIS A 46 -2.01 -17.84 1.08
N PRO A 47 -2.14 -18.09 -0.23
CA PRO A 47 -1.06 -18.64 -1.07
C PRO A 47 0.19 -17.75 -1.09
N ASN A 48 -0.01 -16.43 -0.98
CA ASN A 48 1.08 -15.46 -0.96
C ASN A 48 1.48 -14.97 0.44
N ASN A 49 1.00 -15.60 1.53
CA ASN A 49 1.42 -15.25 2.89
C ASN A 49 2.95 -15.34 3.04
N ARG A 50 3.58 -16.34 2.41
CA ARG A 50 5.03 -16.57 2.39
C ARG A 50 5.86 -15.38 1.89
N LEU A 51 5.29 -14.50 1.06
CA LEU A 51 5.98 -13.28 0.62
C LEU A 51 6.19 -12.29 1.76
N PHE A 52 5.36 -12.33 2.79
CA PHE A 52 5.46 -11.51 4.01
C PHE A 52 6.28 -12.23 5.09
N SER A 53 7.49 -12.64 4.74
CA SER A 53 8.41 -13.26 5.70
C SER A 53 9.14 -12.19 6.53
N LEU A 54 9.25 -12.41 7.83
CA LEU A 54 10.02 -11.53 8.72
C LEU A 54 11.53 -11.82 8.63
N LEU A 55 12.34 -10.79 8.88
CA LEU A 55 13.77 -10.93 9.19
C LEU A 55 13.94 -11.59 10.57
N ARG A 56 15.16 -12.09 10.86
CA ARG A 56 15.47 -12.71 12.16
C ARG A 56 15.20 -11.80 13.36
N SER A 57 15.23 -10.49 13.17
CA SER A 57 14.89 -9.52 14.21
C SER A 57 13.41 -9.49 14.58
N GLY A 58 12.53 -10.10 13.78
CA GLY A 58 11.07 -10.08 13.97
C GLY A 58 10.39 -8.72 13.70
N LYS A 59 11.16 -7.65 13.44
CA LYS A 59 10.65 -6.27 13.32
C LYS A 59 10.29 -5.85 11.90
N ARG A 60 10.94 -6.44 10.90
CA ARG A 60 10.83 -6.01 9.49
C ARG A 60 10.57 -7.19 8.58
N PHE A 61 9.75 -6.98 7.57
CA PHE A 61 9.51 -7.91 6.46
C PHE A 61 10.65 -7.87 5.44
N ARG A 62 10.91 -9.02 4.80
CA ARG A 62 11.90 -9.14 3.73
C ARG A 62 11.42 -8.42 2.47
N SER A 63 12.18 -7.43 2.04
CA SER A 63 11.93 -6.73 0.78
C SER A 63 12.02 -7.70 -0.41
N LEU A 64 11.06 -7.61 -1.33
CA LEU A 64 11.10 -8.35 -2.59
C LEU A 64 12.08 -7.69 -3.56
N LYS A 65 12.89 -8.50 -4.24
CA LYS A 65 13.73 -8.02 -5.34
C LYS A 65 12.83 -7.67 -6.53
N THR A 66 12.91 -6.43 -7.00
CA THR A 66 12.12 -5.95 -8.14
C THR A 66 13.04 -5.45 -9.24
N ASN A 67 13.11 -6.19 -10.35
CA ASN A 67 13.98 -5.83 -11.48
C ASN A 67 13.30 -4.85 -12.46
N THR A 68 11.99 -4.67 -12.36
CA THR A 68 11.23 -3.77 -13.25
C THR A 68 10.42 -2.77 -12.44
N GLU A 69 10.22 -1.58 -13.01
CA GLU A 69 9.40 -0.53 -12.39
C GLU A 69 7.95 -0.98 -12.22
N ARG A 70 7.44 -1.75 -13.18
CA ARG A 70 6.08 -2.31 -13.11
C ARG A 70 5.91 -3.22 -11.89
N LEU A 71 6.83 -4.16 -11.67
CA LEU A 71 6.80 -5.01 -10.47
C LEU A 71 7.01 -4.16 -9.21
N ARG A 72 7.96 -3.21 -9.23
CA ARG A 72 8.22 -2.30 -8.11
C ARG A 72 6.97 -1.53 -7.69
N ARG A 73 6.09 -1.17 -8.62
CA ARG A 73 4.83 -0.45 -8.36
C ARG A 73 3.62 -1.35 -8.10
N SER A 74 3.76 -2.67 -8.22
CA SER A 74 2.69 -3.61 -7.90
C SER A 74 2.43 -3.71 -6.40
N PHE A 75 1.34 -4.40 -6.04
CA PHE A 75 0.86 -4.51 -4.67
C PHE A 75 1.89 -5.08 -3.69
N PHE A 76 2.45 -6.27 -3.93
CA PHE A 76 3.27 -6.95 -2.90
C PHE A 76 4.55 -6.20 -2.51
N PRO A 77 5.38 -5.69 -3.45
CA PRO A 77 6.56 -4.93 -3.08
C PRO A 77 6.22 -3.60 -2.39
N GLN A 78 5.12 -2.96 -2.78
CA GLN A 78 4.65 -1.74 -2.11
C GLN A 78 4.13 -2.03 -0.70
N ALA A 79 3.33 -3.08 -0.52
CA ALA A 79 2.80 -3.51 0.77
C ALA A 79 3.90 -3.80 1.79
N ILE A 80 4.92 -4.56 1.39
CA ILE A 80 6.06 -4.89 2.25
C ILE A 80 6.83 -3.63 2.65
N ARG A 81 7.06 -2.70 1.71
CA ARG A 81 7.67 -1.41 2.04
C ARG A 81 6.80 -0.62 3.00
N SER A 82 5.52 -0.45 2.72
CA SER A 82 4.59 0.27 3.59
C SER A 82 4.60 -0.26 5.03
N LEU A 83 4.52 -1.58 5.21
CA LEU A 83 4.58 -2.22 6.53
C LEU A 83 5.93 -1.96 7.24
N ASN A 84 7.03 -1.99 6.50
CA ASN A 84 8.36 -1.71 7.05
C ASN A 84 8.55 -0.24 7.49
N HIS A 85 7.82 0.70 6.90
CA HIS A 85 7.86 2.12 7.29
C HIS A 85 6.95 2.44 8.49
N THR A 86 5.93 1.61 8.78
CA THR A 86 4.99 1.85 9.89
C THR A 86 5.49 1.34 11.24
N THR A 87 6.61 0.61 11.29
CA THR A 87 7.12 -0.05 12.50
C THR A 87 8.25 0.75 13.18
N THR A 88 8.20 2.09 13.07
CA THR A 88 9.07 3.01 13.82
C THR A 88 8.23 3.67 14.90
#